data_AF-A0A936APR5-F1
#
_entry.id   AF-A0A936APR5-F1
#
_cell.length_a   1.000
_cell.length_b   1.000
_cell.length_c   1.000
_cell.angle_alpha   90.00
_cell.angle_beta   90.00
_cell.angle_gamma   90.00
#
_symmetry.space_group_name_H-M   'P 1'
#
loop_
_entity.id
_entity.type
_entity.pdbx_description
1 polymer ?
#
loop_
_entity_poly.entity_id
_entity_poly.type
_entity_poly.pdbx_seq_one_letter_code
_entity_poly.pdbx_strand_id
1 'polypeptide(L)'
;MNMLFRALLLALVLAAGTWALLFSLANNSPVPLDLVLVSLPEASLAVWVIGAFVLGGVCGLVAASTAIWRARLAVLALRRELRKASSAPTGPGVSRAR
;
A
#
# COMPACT_ATOMS: atom_id res chain seq x y z
N MET A 1 -8.96 7.83 10.44
CA MET A 1 -8.39 8.52 9.26
C MET A 1 -9.04 9.88 9.16
N ASN A 2 -8.28 10.94 9.37
CA ASN A 2 -8.78 12.30 9.47
C ASN A 2 -9.37 12.72 8.11
N MET A 3 -10.49 13.46 8.10
CA MET A 3 -11.18 13.86 6.85
C MET A 3 -10.26 14.61 5.89
N LEU A 4 -9.34 15.42 6.43
CA LEU A 4 -8.29 16.10 5.67
C LEU A 4 -7.42 15.12 4.88
N PHE A 5 -6.96 14.04 5.51
CA PHE A 5 -6.10 13.04 4.84
C PHE A 5 -6.84 12.33 3.70
N ARG A 6 -8.13 12.04 3.89
CA ARG A 6 -8.97 11.45 2.82
C ARG A 6 -9.15 12.41 1.66
N ALA A 7 -9.43 13.69 1.94
CA ALA A 7 -9.57 14.71 0.91
C ALA A 7 -8.26 14.92 0.14
N LEU A 8 -7.13 14.95 0.84
CA LEU A 8 -5.80 15.11 0.25
C LEU A 8 -5.42 13.90 -0.61
N LEU A 9 -5.70 12.69 -0.15
CA LEU A 9 -5.56 11.48 -0.97
C LEU A 9 -6.44 11.51 -2.21
N LEU A 10 -7.71 11.90 -2.08
CA LEU A 10 -8.63 12.01 -3.21
C LEU A 10 -8.11 13.03 -4.23
N ALA A 11 -7.69 14.21 -3.77
CA ALA A 11 -7.11 15.24 -4.62
C ALA A 11 -5.84 14.75 -5.34
N LEU A 12 -4.98 14.01 -4.64
CA LEU A 12 -3.78 13.41 -5.23
C LEU A 12 -4.12 12.40 -6.33
N VAL A 13 -5.11 11.52 -6.09
CA VAL A 13 -5.56 10.53 -7.08
C VAL A 13 -6.16 11.22 -8.30
N LEU A 14 -6.99 12.25 -8.11
CA LEU A 14 -7.56 13.03 -9.20
C LEU A 14 -6.48 13.76 -10.00
N ALA A 15 -5.52 14.39 -9.32
CA ALA A 15 -4.39 15.07 -9.96
C ALA A 15 -3.55 14.10 -10.78
N ALA A 16 -3.19 12.94 -10.22
CA ALA A 16 -2.45 11.90 -10.92
C ALA A 16 -3.22 11.34 -12.12
N GLY A 17 -4.54 11.10 -11.98
CA GLY A 17 -5.39 10.65 -13.08
C GLY A 17 -5.48 11.67 -14.21
N THR A 18 -5.66 12.95 -13.87
CA THR A 18 -5.70 14.06 -14.84
C THR A 18 -4.36 14.17 -15.57
N TRP A 19 -3.25 14.06 -14.83
CA TRP A 19 -1.91 14.10 -15.41
C TRP A 19 -1.67 12.92 -16.36
N ALA A 20 -2.09 11.72 -15.99
CA ALA A 20 -1.97 10.54 -16.85
C ALA A 20 -2.78 10.70 -18.16
N LEU A 21 -3.98 11.27 -18.08
CA LEU A 21 -4.80 11.57 -19.26
C LEU A 21 -4.12 12.60 -20.18
N LEU A 22 -3.64 13.72 -19.61
CA LEU A 22 -2.93 14.75 -20.36
C LEU A 22 -1.64 14.22 -20.99
N PHE A 23 -0.89 13.39 -20.25
CA PHE A 23 0.31 12.73 -20.75
C PHE A 23 -0.02 11.81 -21.94
N SER A 24 -1.11 11.04 -21.84
CA SER A 24 -1.56 10.17 -22.93
C SER A 24 -1.95 10.94 -24.19
N LEU A 25 -2.73 12.02 -24.02
CA LEU A 25 -3.13 12.90 -25.11
C LEU A 25 -1.93 13.58 -25.79
N ALA A 26 -0.97 14.07 -25.01
CA ALA A 26 0.21 14.77 -25.53
C ALA A 26 1.23 13.82 -26.18
N ASN A 27 1.26 12.54 -25.78
CA ASN A 27 2.27 11.56 -26.20
C ASN A 27 1.64 10.36 -26.91
N ASN A 28 0.71 10.61 -27.84
CA ASN A 28 0.02 9.56 -28.60
C ASN A 28 0.79 9.11 -29.87
N SER A 29 1.98 9.65 -30.12
CA SER A 29 2.84 9.15 -31.20
C SER A 29 3.42 7.78 -30.83
N PRO A 30 3.37 6.78 -31.74
CA PRO A 30 4.05 5.52 -31.53
C PRO A 30 5.56 5.76 -31.56
N VAL A 31 6.25 5.32 -30.51
CA VAL A 31 7.71 5.44 -30.40
C VAL A 31 8.27 4.06 -30.06
N PRO A 32 9.26 3.55 -30.81
CA PRO A 32 9.95 2.32 -30.43
C PRO A 32 10.69 2.56 -29.11
N LEU A 33 10.34 1.81 -28.07
CA LEU A 33 10.96 1.96 -26.76
C LEU A 33 12.06 0.91 -26.59
N ASP A 34 13.31 1.35 -26.48
CA ASP A 34 14.45 0.46 -26.29
C ASP A 34 14.96 0.54 -24.84
N LEU A 35 14.84 -0.56 -24.09
CA LEU A 35 15.25 -0.64 -22.68
C LEU A 35 16.72 -1.04 -22.51
N VAL A 36 17.56 -0.75 -23.51
CA VAL A 36 19.01 -1.09 -23.57
C VAL A 36 19.28 -2.60 -23.68
N LEU A 37 18.52 -3.43 -22.97
CA LEU A 37 18.60 -4.89 -22.97
C LEU A 37 17.52 -5.54 -23.84
N VAL A 38 16.39 -4.84 -24.03
CA VAL A 38 15.19 -5.36 -24.70
C VAL A 38 14.49 -4.22 -25.43
N SER A 39 14.22 -4.41 -26.72
CA SER A 39 13.36 -3.51 -27.49
C SER A 39 11.91 -3.94 -27.37
N LEU A 40 11.05 -2.99 -27.02
CA LEU A 40 9.62 -3.22 -26.83
C LEU A 40 8.85 -2.94 -28.12
N PRO A 41 7.68 -3.60 -28.32
CA PRO A 41 6.86 -3.37 -29.50
C PRO A 41 6.42 -1.90 -29.56
N GLU A 42 6.19 -1.43 -30.78
CA GLU A 42 5.74 -0.06 -31.03
C GLU A 42 4.40 0.20 -30.33
N ALA A 43 4.44 1.12 -29.38
CA ALA A 43 3.27 1.66 -28.71
C ALA A 43 3.57 3.11 -28.37
N SER A 44 2.54 3.87 -27.98
CA SER A 44 2.77 5.22 -27.49
C SER A 44 3.54 5.18 -26.17
N LEU A 45 4.40 6.17 -25.94
CA LEU A 45 5.17 6.28 -24.68
C LEU A 45 4.23 6.27 -23.46
N ALA A 46 3.03 6.82 -23.62
CA ALA A 46 1.95 6.77 -22.65
C ALA A 46 1.62 5.36 -22.16
N VAL A 47 1.49 4.38 -23.06
CA VAL A 47 1.14 3.00 -22.70
C VAL A 47 2.19 2.41 -21.77
N TRP A 48 3.47 2.60 -22.09
CA TRP A 48 4.57 2.06 -21.31
C TRP A 48 4.69 2.71 -19.93
N VAL A 49 4.65 4.03 -19.87
CA VAL A 49 4.79 4.77 -18.61
C VAL A 49 3.58 4.53 -17.68
N ILE A 50 2.37 4.64 -18.22
CA ILE A 50 1.14 4.44 -17.43
C ILE A 50 1.02 2.96 -17.04
N GLY A 51 1.34 2.03 -17.95
CA GLY A 51 1.35 0.60 -17.66
C GLY A 51 2.31 0.23 -16.52
N ALA A 52 3.55 0.74 -16.56
CA ALA A 52 4.52 0.52 -15.49
C ALA A 52 4.06 1.12 -14.16
N PHE A 53 3.47 2.32 -14.19
CA PHE A 53 2.91 2.95 -12.99
C PHE A 53 1.78 2.13 -12.37
N VAL A 54 0.84 1.66 -13.19
CA VAL A 54 -0.27 0.80 -12.73
C VAL A 54 0.27 -0.50 -12.14
N LEU A 55 1.21 -1.15 -12.83
CA LEU A 55 1.83 -2.39 -12.37
C LEU A 55 2.52 -2.19 -11.01
N GLY A 56 3.34 -1.16 -10.89
CA GLY A 56 4.01 -0.81 -9.64
C GLY A 56 3.04 -0.47 -8.51
N GLY A 57 1.96 0.26 -8.82
CA GLY A 57 0.88 0.58 -7.87
C GLY A 57 0.17 -0.67 -7.36
N VAL A 58 -0.16 -1.62 -8.24
CA VAL A 58 -0.76 -2.91 -7.86
C VAL A 58 0.20 -3.71 -6.99
N CYS A 59 1.47 -3.83 -7.38
CA CYS A 59 2.49 -4.51 -6.57
C CYS A 59 2.63 -3.89 -5.18
N GLY A 60 2.68 -2.55 -5.09
CA GLY A 60 2.72 -1.82 -3.83
C GLY A 60 1.48 -2.06 -2.97
N LEU A 61 0.30 -2.10 -3.57
CA LEU A 61 -0.96 -2.35 -2.87
C LEU A 61 -1.00 -3.78 -2.30
N VAL A 62 -0.54 -4.77 -3.06
CA VAL A 62 -0.41 -6.16 -2.59
C VAL A 62 0.58 -6.24 -1.43
N ALA A 63 1.76 -5.63 -1.58
CA ALA A 63 2.77 -5.60 -0.51
C ALA A 63 2.24 -4.95 0.77
N ALA A 64 1.61 -3.79 0.67
CA ALA A 64 1.00 -3.10 1.82
C ALA A 64 -0.13 -3.93 2.46
N SER A 65 -0.98 -4.56 1.65
CA SER A 65 -2.09 -5.38 2.14
C SER A 65 -1.58 -6.59 2.94
N THR A 66 -0.56 -7.27 2.43
CA THR A 66 0.06 -8.41 3.14
C THR A 66 0.72 -7.97 4.44
N ALA A 67 1.43 -6.83 4.46
CA ALA A 67 2.02 -6.27 5.67
C ALA A 67 0.96 -5.94 6.74
N ILE A 68 -0.14 -5.28 6.34
CA ILE A 68 -1.25 -4.96 7.24
C ILE A 68 -1.90 -6.24 7.78
N TRP A 69 -2.10 -7.25 6.93
CA TRP A 69 -2.69 -8.51 7.36
C TRP A 69 -1.81 -9.23 8.39
N ARG A 70 -0.49 -9.30 8.16
CA ARG A 70 0.47 -9.85 9.13
C ARG A 70 0.45 -9.09 10.45
N ALA A 71 0.41 -7.75 10.40
CA ALA A 71 0.31 -6.93 11.59
C ALA A 71 -0.97 -7.24 12.40
N ARG A 72 -2.12 -7.40 11.73
CA ARG A 72 -3.39 -7.77 12.38
C ARG A 72 -3.32 -9.12 13.07
N LEU A 73 -2.68 -10.11 12.44
CA LEU A 73 -2.48 -11.44 13.04
C LEU A 73 -1.60 -11.36 14.29
N ALA A 74 -0.50 -10.61 14.23
CA ALA A 74 0.38 -10.39 15.39
C ALA A 74 -0.37 -9.73 16.54
N VAL A 75 -1.14 -8.67 16.26
CA VAL A 75 -1.98 -8.01 17.28
C VAL A 75 -2.98 -8.99 17.91
N LEU A 76 -3.60 -9.87 17.11
CA LEU A 76 -4.54 -10.86 17.63
C LEU A 76 -3.85 -11.89 18.54
N ALA A 77 -2.66 -12.36 18.17
CA ALA A 77 -1.87 -13.29 18.98
C ALA A 77 -1.47 -12.67 20.33
N LEU A 78 -0.89 -11.47 20.32
CA LEU A 78 -0.52 -10.74 21.53
C LEU A 78 -1.74 -10.50 22.44
N ARG A 79 -2.90 -10.16 21.88
CA ARG A 79 -4.14 -9.99 22.65
C ARG A 79 -4.65 -11.29 23.29
N ARG A 80 -4.30 -12.46 22.75
CA ARG A 80 -4.65 -13.75 23.36
C ARG A 80 -3.70 -14.07 24.51
N GLU A 81 -2.41 -13.78 24.37
CA GLU A 81 -1.41 -13.97 25.41
C GLU A 81 -1.67 -13.08 26.62
N LEU A 82 -1.94 -11.79 26.40
CA LEU A 82 -2.32 -10.86 27.47
C LEU A 82 -3.54 -11.36 28.24
N ARG A 83 -4.58 -11.84 27.55
CA ARG A 83 -5.78 -12.40 28.21
C ARG A 83 -5.46 -13.61 29.08
N LYS A 84 -4.60 -14.53 28.61
CA LYS A 84 -4.18 -15.70 29.39
C LYS A 84 -3.40 -15.29 30.64
N ALA A 85 -2.50 -14.32 30.52
CA ALA A 85 -1.75 -13.77 31.65
C ALA A 85 -2.64 -13.04 32.66
N SER A 86 -3.65 -12.31 32.21
CA SER A 86 -4.64 -11.64 33.08
C SER A 86 -5.63 -12.60 33.74
N SER A 87 -5.87 -13.77 33.16
CA SER A 87 -6.75 -14.82 33.73
C SER A 87 -6.01 -15.83 34.61
N ALA A 88 -4.67 -15.77 34.67
CA ALA A 88 -3.93 -16.52 35.67
C ALA A 88 -4.33 -15.97 37.04
N PRO A 89 -4.82 -16.81 37.97
CA PRO A 89 -5.23 -16.34 39.28
C PRO A 89 -4.02 -15.66 39.91
N THR A 90 -4.17 -14.39 40.28
CA THR A 90 -3.24 -13.69 41.15
C THR A 90 -3.00 -14.62 42.33
N GLY A 91 -1.82 -15.23 42.39
CA GLY A 91 -1.46 -16.12 43.49
C GLY A 91 -1.68 -15.40 44.82
N PRO A 92 -2.17 -16.10 45.86
CA PRO A 92 -2.50 -15.46 47.13
C PRO A 92 -1.21 -14.92 47.76
N GLY A 93 -1.14 -13.61 48.00
CA GLY A 93 -0.12 -13.05 48.91
C GLY A 93 0.67 -11.84 48.40
N VAL A 94 -0.01 -10.72 48.12
CA VAL A 94 0.53 -9.40 48.52
C VAL A 94 -0.56 -8.66 49.29
N SER A 95 -0.96 -9.27 50.40
CA SER A 95 -1.67 -8.61 51.48
C SER A 95 -1.12 -9.22 52.77
N ARG A 96 0.03 -8.71 53.20
CA ARG A 96 0.58 -8.73 54.57
C ARG A 96 2.07 -8.36 54.55
N ALA A 97 2.31 -7.06 54.67
CA ALA A 97 3.43 -6.42 55.35
C ALA A 97 3.37 -4.95 54.90
N ARG A 98 3.25 -3.95 55.74
CA ARG A 98 3.03 -3.80 57.17
C ARG A 98 2.61 -2.34 57.33
#